data_AF-A0AAN8FHU3-F1
#
_entry.id   AF-A0AAN8FHU3-F1
#
_cell.length_a   1.000
_cell.length_b   1.000
_cell.length_c   1.000
_cell.angle_alpha   90.00
_cell.angle_beta   90.00
_cell.angle_gamma   90.00
#
_symmetry.space_group_name_H-M   'P 1'
#
loop_
_entity.id
_entity.type
_entity.pdbx_description
1 polymer ?
#
loop_
_entity_poly.entity_id
_entity_poly.type
_entity_poly.pdbx_seq_one_letter_code
_entity_poly.pdbx_strand_id
1 'polypeptide(L)'
;MSRSSGPVTRAQARLVQAKEESSPPEGLPEESLPAAPKLTEDIQSTLIDLADNDPVLGRDAKELRDATATAVTEVWQDAHHSTEALAHQISAKNVSLLRELNTSFAAVGERVQAQPVIASCLPEGAPPKLQLFAGSSDSPPFSLWIRRFENVLRMRATP
;
A
#
# COMPACT_ATOMS: atom_id res chain seq x y z
N MET A 1 -23.46 12.49 18.40
CA MET A 1 -22.32 11.56 18.20
C MET A 1 -21.83 11.78 16.77
N SER A 2 -20.78 12.58 16.60
CA SER A 2 -20.32 13.02 15.28
C SER A 2 -18.94 12.44 15.01
N ARG A 3 -18.82 11.57 13.99
CA ARG A 3 -17.54 11.07 13.49
C ARG A 3 -17.10 11.96 12.33
N SER A 4 -16.01 12.69 12.51
CA SER A 4 -15.35 13.47 11.46
C SER A 4 -14.55 12.52 10.55
N SER A 5 -15.03 12.30 9.33
CA SER A 5 -14.25 11.69 8.26
C SER A 5 -13.31 12.74 7.67
N GLY A 6 -12.00 12.56 7.84
CA GLY A 6 -10.99 13.37 7.16
C GLY A 6 -10.90 13.00 5.66
N PRO A 7 -10.43 13.92 4.79
CA PRO A 7 -10.41 13.70 3.35
C PRO A 7 -9.27 12.77 2.91
N VAL A 8 -9.61 11.81 2.06
CA VAL A 8 -8.66 10.93 1.35
C VAL A 8 -8.27 11.58 0.02
N THR A 9 -6.98 11.91 -0.15
CA THR A 9 -6.40 12.42 -1.39
C THR A 9 -6.25 11.28 -2.40
N ARG A 10 -7.16 11.20 -3.38
CA ARG A 10 -7.05 10.30 -4.54
C ARG A 10 -6.47 11.08 -5.72
N ALA A 11 -5.18 10.87 -6.01
CA ALA A 11 -4.55 11.39 -7.21
C ALA A 11 -5.18 10.74 -8.46
N GLN A 12 -5.76 11.56 -9.34
CA GLN A 12 -6.17 11.17 -10.68
C GLN A 12 -5.06 11.56 -11.66
N ALA A 13 -4.44 10.57 -12.32
CA ALA A 13 -3.65 10.81 -13.51
C ALA A 13 -4.62 10.93 -14.70
N ARG A 14 -4.85 12.16 -15.16
CA ARG A 14 -5.67 12.47 -16.33
C ARG A 14 -4.78 12.47 -17.58
N LEU A 15 -4.93 11.39 -18.35
CA LEU A 15 -4.94 11.31 -19.81
C LEU A 15 -4.55 12.61 -20.56
N VAL A 16 -3.35 12.63 -21.13
CA VAL A 16 -2.97 13.58 -22.19
C VAL A 16 -3.12 12.86 -23.52
N GLN A 17 -4.11 13.31 -24.31
CA GLN A 17 -4.21 13.02 -25.73
C GLN A 17 -3.05 13.72 -26.46
N ALA A 18 -2.20 12.96 -27.14
CA ALA A 18 -1.35 13.47 -28.19
C ALA A 18 -1.85 12.88 -29.52
N LYS A 19 -2.28 13.78 -30.41
CA LYS A 19 -2.73 13.54 -31.76
C LYS A 19 -1.54 13.66 -32.70
N GLU A 20 -1.37 12.64 -33.57
CA GLU A 20 -0.66 12.57 -34.87
C GLU A 20 0.72 13.23 -35.03
N GLU A 21 1.75 12.45 -35.42
CA GLU A 21 2.25 12.34 -36.82
C GLU A 21 3.67 11.70 -36.87
N SER A 22 3.93 10.88 -37.92
CA SER A 22 5.24 10.60 -38.56
C SER A 22 6.21 9.53 -38.01
N SER A 23 6.17 8.35 -38.69
CA SER A 23 7.29 7.44 -39.09
C SER A 23 7.95 6.48 -38.05
N PRO A 24 8.44 5.30 -38.51
CA PRO A 24 8.60 4.11 -37.65
C PRO A 24 10.03 3.92 -37.12
N PRO A 25 10.19 3.34 -35.93
CA PRO A 25 11.43 2.66 -35.58
C PRO A 25 11.20 1.17 -35.27
N GLU A 26 12.10 0.38 -35.84
CA GLU A 26 12.36 -1.03 -35.59
C GLU A 26 12.45 -1.39 -34.09
N GLY A 27 12.08 -2.64 -33.80
CA GLY A 27 12.54 -3.35 -32.60
C GLY A 27 11.55 -3.37 -31.44
N LEU A 28 10.43 -4.09 -31.60
CA LEU A 28 9.72 -4.63 -30.44
C LEU A 28 10.26 -6.04 -30.17
N PRO A 29 10.68 -6.37 -28.94
CA PRO A 29 10.90 -7.76 -28.57
C PRO A 29 9.56 -8.47 -28.72
N GLU A 30 9.54 -9.59 -29.43
CA GLU A 30 8.39 -10.48 -29.50
C GLU A 30 7.96 -10.80 -28.06
N GLU A 31 6.89 -10.14 -27.62
CA GLU A 31 6.12 -10.52 -26.46
C GLU A 31 5.49 -11.87 -26.87
N SER A 32 6.24 -12.94 -26.60
CA SER A 32 5.83 -14.31 -26.83
C SER A 32 4.43 -14.44 -26.27
N LEU A 33 3.46 -14.53 -27.18
CA LEU A 33 2.11 -14.94 -26.85
C LEU A 33 2.23 -16.18 -25.94
N PRO A 34 1.47 -16.25 -24.83
CA PRO A 34 1.50 -17.44 -24.00
C PRO A 34 1.19 -18.61 -24.92
N ALA A 35 2.10 -19.59 -24.95
CA ALA A 35 1.95 -20.82 -25.71
C ALA A 35 0.49 -21.27 -25.57
N ALA A 36 -0.17 -21.48 -26.71
CA ALA A 36 -1.58 -21.86 -26.75
C ALA A 36 -1.80 -22.92 -25.66
N PRO A 37 -2.74 -22.71 -24.72
CA PRO A 37 -2.93 -23.67 -23.64
C PRO A 37 -3.17 -25.03 -24.30
N LYS A 38 -2.54 -26.09 -23.80
CA LYS A 38 -2.67 -27.48 -24.33
C LYS A 38 -4.13 -27.83 -24.64
N LEU A 39 -5.03 -27.27 -23.85
CA LEU A 39 -6.47 -27.19 -24.05
C LEU A 39 -6.98 -26.89 -25.48
N THR A 40 -6.41 -25.87 -26.11
CA THR A 40 -6.78 -25.45 -27.47
C THR A 40 -6.22 -26.39 -28.52
N GLU A 41 -5.21 -27.19 -28.19
CA GLU A 41 -4.62 -28.21 -29.06
C GLU A 41 -5.60 -29.35 -29.34
N ASP A 42 -6.36 -29.78 -28.32
CA ASP A 42 -7.37 -30.85 -28.46
C ASP A 42 -8.57 -30.40 -29.32
N ILE A 43 -8.99 -29.14 -29.16
CA ILE A 43 -10.04 -28.56 -30.01
C ILE A 43 -9.49 -28.31 -31.42
N GLN A 44 -8.27 -27.80 -31.55
CA GLN A 44 -7.66 -27.55 -32.85
C GLN A 44 -7.41 -28.86 -33.62
N SER A 45 -7.01 -29.93 -32.94
CA SER A 45 -6.81 -31.24 -33.57
C SER A 45 -8.13 -31.87 -34.02
N THR A 46 -9.23 -31.70 -33.28
CA THR A 46 -10.55 -32.15 -33.76
C THR A 46 -11.08 -31.30 -34.92
N LEU A 47 -10.70 -30.02 -34.99
CA LEU A 47 -11.08 -29.13 -36.09
C LEU A 47 -10.17 -29.22 -37.32
N ILE A 48 -8.91 -29.63 -37.19
CA ILE A 48 -7.95 -29.67 -38.31
C ILE A 48 -8.34 -30.69 -39.38
N ASP A 49 -9.06 -31.74 -38.97
CA ASP A 49 -9.55 -32.79 -39.85
C ASP A 49 -10.90 -32.43 -40.49
N LEU A 50 -11.54 -31.34 -40.06
CA LEU A 50 -12.79 -30.84 -40.63
C LEU A 50 -12.50 -29.70 -41.63
N ALA A 51 -12.67 -29.97 -42.92
CA ALA A 51 -12.64 -28.90 -43.92
C ALA A 51 -13.92 -28.05 -43.85
N ASP A 52 -13.80 -26.73 -44.04
CA ASP A 52 -14.92 -25.77 -43.92
C ASP A 52 -16.15 -26.08 -44.81
N ASN A 53 -15.95 -26.85 -45.88
CA ASN A 53 -16.98 -27.18 -46.86
C ASN A 53 -17.52 -28.62 -46.72
N ASP A 54 -16.99 -29.41 -45.80
CA ASP A 54 -17.42 -30.79 -45.61
C ASP A 54 -18.67 -30.89 -44.71
N PRO A 55 -19.61 -31.79 -45.03
CA PRO A 55 -20.76 -32.02 -44.17
C PRO A 55 -20.30 -32.66 -42.86
N VAL A 56 -20.54 -31.97 -41.74
CA VAL A 56 -20.19 -32.46 -40.40
C VAL A 56 -20.93 -33.77 -40.13
N LEU A 57 -20.19 -34.87 -39.99
CA LEU A 57 -20.76 -36.15 -39.62
C LEU A 57 -21.11 -36.14 -38.12
N GLY A 58 -22.14 -36.89 -37.73
CA GLY A 58 -22.58 -36.95 -36.33
C GLY A 58 -21.48 -37.45 -35.37
N ARG A 59 -20.48 -38.18 -35.90
CA ARG A 59 -19.29 -38.59 -35.15
C ARG A 59 -18.39 -37.40 -34.83
N ASP A 60 -18.03 -36.61 -35.83
CA ASP A 60 -17.12 -35.48 -35.68
C ASP A 60 -17.73 -34.39 -34.78
N ALA A 61 -19.04 -34.15 -34.94
CA ALA A 61 -19.79 -33.27 -34.04
C ALA A 61 -19.75 -33.73 -32.57
N LYS A 62 -19.78 -35.04 -32.34
CA LYS A 62 -19.67 -35.61 -31.00
C LYS A 62 -18.25 -35.45 -30.44
N GLU A 63 -17.24 -35.77 -31.24
CA GLU A 63 -15.83 -35.66 -30.84
C GLU A 63 -15.47 -34.20 -30.50
N LEU A 64 -15.89 -33.24 -31.33
CA LEU A 64 -15.70 -31.81 -31.05
C LEU A 64 -16.42 -31.37 -29.77
N ARG A 65 -17.65 -31.84 -29.53
CA ARG A 65 -18.40 -31.51 -28.30
C ARG A 65 -17.71 -32.07 -27.06
N ASP A 66 -17.24 -33.32 -27.12
CA ASP A 66 -16.61 -33.99 -26.00
C ASP A 66 -15.21 -33.35 -25.72
N ALA A 67 -14.46 -32.97 -26.76
CA ALA A 67 -13.22 -32.19 -26.65
C ALA A 67 -13.47 -30.80 -26.04
N THR A 68 -14.50 -30.10 -26.51
CA THR A 68 -14.89 -28.78 -25.98
C THR A 68 -15.33 -28.87 -24.52
N ALA A 69 -16.10 -29.90 -24.13
CA ALA A 69 -16.53 -30.11 -22.75
C ALA A 69 -15.33 -30.35 -21.81
N THR A 70 -14.36 -31.14 -22.27
CA THR A 70 -13.11 -31.39 -21.55
C THR A 70 -12.33 -30.10 -21.36
N ALA A 71 -12.13 -29.35 -22.45
CA ALA A 71 -11.45 -28.06 -22.43
C ALA A 71 -12.11 -27.03 -21.50
N VAL A 72 -13.44 -26.91 -21.51
CA VAL A 72 -14.13 -26.00 -20.59
C VAL A 72 -13.94 -26.42 -19.13
N THR A 73 -13.96 -27.73 -18.87
CA THR A 73 -13.79 -28.28 -17.51
C THR A 73 -12.37 -28.03 -17.00
N GLU A 74 -11.36 -28.25 -17.82
CA GLU A 74 -9.96 -28.01 -17.48
C GLU A 74 -9.68 -26.52 -17.25
N VAL A 75 -10.17 -25.61 -18.10
CA VAL A 75 -10.03 -24.16 -17.86
C VAL A 75 -10.67 -23.74 -16.55
N TRP A 76 -11.86 -24.28 -16.26
CA TRP A 76 -12.53 -23.99 -15.00
C TRP A 76 -11.71 -24.49 -13.80
N GLN A 77 -11.17 -25.71 -13.88
CA GLN A 77 -10.29 -26.25 -12.83
C GLN A 77 -9.04 -25.40 -12.67
N ASP A 78 -8.33 -25.07 -13.74
CA ASP A 78 -7.11 -24.26 -13.68
C ASP A 78 -7.38 -22.87 -13.10
N ALA A 79 -8.47 -22.22 -13.55
CA ALA A 79 -8.89 -20.93 -13.01
C ALA A 79 -9.24 -21.03 -11.52
N HIS A 80 -9.91 -22.10 -11.11
CA HIS A 80 -10.26 -22.36 -9.72
C HIS A 80 -9.02 -22.54 -8.84
N HIS A 81 -8.09 -23.42 -9.25
CA HIS A 81 -6.84 -23.67 -8.52
C HIS A 81 -5.95 -22.42 -8.48
N SER A 82 -5.86 -21.68 -9.58
CA SER A 82 -5.12 -20.41 -9.63
C SER A 82 -5.68 -19.38 -8.66
N THR A 83 -7.02 -19.27 -8.60
CA THR A 83 -7.71 -18.37 -7.67
C THR A 83 -7.50 -18.79 -6.22
N GLU A 84 -7.60 -20.08 -5.91
CA GLU A 84 -7.34 -20.61 -4.56
C GLU A 84 -5.87 -20.39 -4.14
N ALA A 85 -4.92 -20.67 -5.03
CA ALA A 85 -3.51 -20.45 -4.78
C ALA A 85 -3.22 -18.96 -4.50
N LEU A 86 -3.83 -18.05 -5.27
CA LEU A 86 -3.72 -16.61 -5.04
C LEU A 86 -4.33 -16.21 -3.69
N ALA A 87 -5.51 -16.73 -3.34
CA ALA A 87 -6.15 -16.46 -2.05
C ALA A 87 -5.29 -16.94 -0.87
N HIS A 88 -4.69 -18.12 -0.99
CA HIS A 88 -3.72 -18.64 -0.03
C HIS A 88 -2.47 -17.77 0.06
N GLN A 89 -1.94 -17.31 -1.08
CA GLN A 89 -0.78 -16.43 -1.09
C GLN A 89 -1.06 -15.07 -0.43
N ILE A 90 -2.22 -14.47 -0.70
CA ILE A 90 -2.66 -13.21 -0.09
C ILE A 90 -2.80 -13.38 1.42
N SER A 91 -3.49 -14.43 1.87
CA SER A 91 -3.67 -14.69 3.31
C SER A 91 -2.33 -14.93 4.01
N ALA A 92 -1.43 -15.72 3.42
CA ALA A 92 -0.08 -15.94 3.95
C ALA A 92 0.72 -14.64 4.04
N LYS A 93 0.69 -13.80 2.99
CA LYS A 93 1.36 -12.49 2.99
C LYS A 93 0.78 -11.55 4.05
N ASN A 94 -0.54 -11.52 4.22
CA ASN A 94 -1.19 -10.71 5.25
C ASN A 94 -0.74 -11.13 6.66
N VAL A 95 -0.68 -12.43 6.94
CA VAL A 95 -0.16 -12.94 8.22
C VAL A 95 1.31 -12.56 8.43
N SER A 96 2.14 -12.65 7.38
CA SER A 96 3.55 -12.24 7.45
C SER A 96 3.69 -10.74 7.75
N LEU A 97 2.93 -9.89 7.05
CA LEU A 97 2.95 -8.43 7.25
C LEU A 97 2.49 -8.05 8.66
N LEU A 98 1.42 -8.68 9.17
CA LEU A 98 0.95 -8.44 10.53
C LEU A 98 2.01 -8.83 11.57
N ARG A 99 2.71 -9.95 11.35
CA ARG A 99 3.80 -10.36 12.23
C ARG A 99 4.93 -9.34 12.22
N GLU A 100 5.37 -8.90 11.04
CA GLU A 100 6.44 -7.92 10.89
C GLU A 100 6.07 -6.57 11.52
N LEU A 101 4.84 -6.11 11.32
CA LEU A 101 4.32 -4.90 11.95
C LEU A 101 4.34 -5.01 13.48
N ASN A 102 3.90 -6.14 14.03
CA ASN A 102 3.92 -6.38 15.47
C ASN A 102 5.35 -6.38 16.04
N THR A 103 6.28 -7.01 15.32
CA THR A 103 7.71 -6.99 15.68
C THR A 103 8.27 -5.57 15.67
N SER A 104 7.89 -4.75 14.67
CA SER A 104 8.30 -3.35 14.59
C SER A 104 7.78 -2.52 15.77
N PHE A 105 6.50 -2.70 16.15
CA PHE A 105 5.94 -2.04 17.33
C PHE A 105 6.59 -2.49 18.64
N ALA A 106 6.89 -3.78 18.78
CA ALA A 106 7.64 -4.28 19.93
C ALA A 106 9.01 -3.60 20.01
N ALA A 107 9.74 -3.52 18.88
CA ALA A 107 11.04 -2.84 18.84
C ALA A 107 10.95 -1.34 19.19
N VAL A 108 9.89 -0.65 18.76
CA VAL A 108 9.64 0.74 19.16
C VAL A 108 9.32 0.83 20.66
N GLY A 109 8.51 -0.08 21.19
CA GLY A 109 8.19 -0.16 22.62
C GLY A 109 9.44 -0.30 23.48
N GLU A 110 10.33 -1.23 23.10
CA GLU A 110 11.63 -1.41 23.77
C GLU A 110 12.48 -0.13 23.72
N ARG A 111 12.52 0.56 22.56
CA ARG A 111 13.25 1.83 22.43
C ARG A 111 12.67 2.93 23.31
N VAL A 112 11.34 3.01 23.44
CA VAL A 112 10.67 3.98 24.32
C VAL A 112 10.97 3.67 25.79
N GLN A 113 10.93 2.40 26.19
CA GLN A 113 11.28 1.99 27.54
C GLN A 113 12.77 2.22 27.86
N ALA A 114 13.64 2.08 26.87
CA ALA A 114 15.07 2.37 27.00
C ALA A 114 15.40 3.88 27.02
N GLN A 115 14.43 4.77 26.71
CA GLN A 115 14.68 6.20 26.89
C GLN A 115 14.81 6.50 28.39
N PRO A 116 15.86 7.20 28.81
CA PRO A 116 16.00 7.58 30.20
C PRO A 116 14.80 8.44 30.60
N VAL A 117 14.07 8.00 31.63
CA VAL A 117 13.07 8.84 32.29
C VAL A 117 13.84 10.00 32.89
N ILE A 118 13.80 11.15 32.23
CA ILE A 118 14.27 12.40 32.85
C ILE A 118 13.27 12.65 33.97
N ALA A 119 13.63 12.27 35.20
CA ALA A 119 12.97 12.79 36.37
C ALA A 119 13.04 14.31 36.22
N SER A 120 11.91 14.96 35.95
CA SER A 120 11.85 16.41 36.07
C SER A 120 12.11 16.66 37.53
N CYS A 121 13.35 17.00 37.87
CA CYS A 121 13.70 17.60 39.13
C CYS A 121 12.98 18.94 39.15
N LEU A 122 11.68 18.94 39.42
CA LEU A 122 11.06 20.09 40.03
C LEU A 122 11.74 20.17 41.40
N PRO A 123 12.53 21.21 41.69
CA PRO A 123 12.83 21.50 43.08
C PRO A 123 11.48 21.65 43.77
N GLU A 124 11.31 20.96 44.90
CA GLU A 124 10.19 21.05 45.82
C GLU A 124 10.12 22.49 46.36
N GLY A 125 9.64 23.41 45.51
CA GLY A 125 9.76 24.84 45.67
C GLY A 125 9.24 25.50 44.39
N ALA A 126 8.12 26.20 44.50
CA ALA A 126 7.45 26.81 43.35
C ALA A 126 8.46 27.54 42.45
N PRO A 127 8.49 27.28 41.13
CA PRO A 127 9.39 27.99 40.24
C PRO A 127 9.14 29.49 40.40
N PRO A 128 10.19 30.34 40.45
CA PRO A 128 10.00 31.78 40.61
C PRO A 128 9.09 32.28 39.49
N LYS A 129 7.85 32.62 39.85
CA LYS A 129 6.82 33.06 38.92
C LYS A 129 7.21 34.44 38.41
N LEU A 130 7.77 34.49 37.21
CA LEU A 130 7.90 35.74 36.48
C LEU A 130 6.52 36.15 35.99
N GLN A 131 6.05 37.32 36.42
CA GLN A 131 4.86 37.92 35.84
C GLN A 131 5.13 38.29 34.38
N LEU A 132 4.16 38.05 33.51
CA LEU A 132 4.22 38.45 32.11
C LEU A 132 4.33 39.98 32.02
N PHE A 133 5.30 40.49 31.27
CA PHE A 133 5.43 41.93 31.07
C PHE A 133 4.32 42.40 30.13
N ALA A 134 3.33 43.12 30.68
CA ALA A 134 2.19 43.63 29.94
C ALA A 134 2.30 45.13 29.59
N GLY A 135 3.40 45.80 29.97
CA GLY A 135 3.61 47.23 29.71
C GLY A 135 2.61 48.18 30.38
N SER A 136 1.71 47.66 31.23
CA SER A 136 0.72 48.44 31.98
C SER A 136 1.37 49.17 33.16
N SER A 137 0.78 50.28 33.61
CA SER A 137 1.23 51.05 34.79
C SER A 137 1.31 50.22 36.07
N ASP A 138 0.58 49.11 36.12
CA ASP A 138 0.55 48.18 37.26
C ASP A 138 1.62 47.07 37.16
N SER A 139 2.41 47.07 36.10
CA SER A 139 3.52 46.12 35.89
C SER A 139 4.86 46.71 36.31
N PRO A 140 5.82 45.88 36.78
CA PRO A 140 7.15 46.37 37.12
C PRO A 140 7.81 47.03 35.89
N PRO A 141 8.59 48.11 36.07
CA PRO A 141 9.28 48.76 34.96
C PRO A 141 10.14 47.75 34.21
N PHE A 142 10.21 47.90 32.89
CA PHE A 142 10.88 46.95 31.98
C PHE A 142 12.30 46.58 32.43
N SER A 143 13.08 47.55 32.93
CA SER A 143 14.43 47.32 33.45
C SER A 143 14.47 46.39 34.68
N LEU A 144 13.48 46.50 35.57
CA LEU A 144 13.34 45.61 36.72
C LEU A 144 12.85 44.23 36.30
N TRP A 145 12.00 44.16 35.28
CA TRP A 145 11.53 42.91 34.70
C TRP A 145 12.68 42.12 34.06
N ILE A 146 13.51 42.75 33.21
CA ILE A 146 14.70 42.14 32.61
C ILE A 146 15.65 41.63 33.69
N ARG A 147 15.91 42.42 34.75
CA ARG A 147 16.75 41.98 35.86
C ARG A 147 16.19 40.74 36.56
N ARG A 148 14.87 40.66 36.78
CA ARG A 148 14.23 39.46 37.36
C ARG A 148 14.30 38.26 36.43
N PHE A 149 14.11 38.47 35.14
CA PHE A 149 14.24 37.44 34.11
C PHE A 149 15.67 36.85 34.08
N GLU A 150 16.70 37.71 34.06
CA GLU A 150 18.10 37.28 34.13
C GLU A 150 18.41 36.50 35.41
N ASN A 151 17.90 36.95 36.56
CA ASN A 151 18.10 36.24 37.82
C ASN A 151 17.51 34.83 37.77
N VAL A 152 16.32 34.65 37.17
CA VAL A 152 15.70 33.33 36.99
C VAL A 152 16.50 32.46 36.03
N LEU A 153 17.03 33.03 34.94
CA LEU A 153 17.94 32.31 34.04
C LEU A 153 19.21 31.85 34.75
N ARG A 154 19.84 32.71 35.57
CA ARG A 154 21.04 32.36 36.34
C ARG A 154 20.76 31.28 37.39
N MET A 155 19.60 31.32 38.06
CA MET A 155 19.21 30.28 39.03
C MET A 155 18.89 28.92 38.39
N ARG A 156 18.58 28.88 37.08
CA ARG A 156 18.38 27.64 36.32
C ARG A 156 19.67 27.06 35.74
N ALA A 157 20.77 27.81 35.77
CA ALA A 157 22.05 27.42 35.15
C ALA A 157 23.03 26.76 36.13
N THR A 158 22.67 26.62 37.42
CA THR A 158 23.46 25.84 38.38
C THR A 158 23.10 24.35 38.25
N PRO A 159 24.10 23.46 38.08
CA PRO A 159 23.89 22.03 37.81
C PRO A 159 23.25 21.27 38.97
#